data_AF-A0A9D3ZPS0-F1
#
_entry.id   AF-A0A9D3ZPS0-F1
#
_cell.length_a   1.000
_cell.length_b   1.000
_cell.length_c   1.000
_cell.angle_alpha   90.00
_cell.angle_beta   90.00
_cell.angle_gamma   90.00
#
_symmetry.space_group_name_H-M   'P 1'
#
loop_
_entity.id
_entity.type
_entity.pdbx_description
1 polymer ?
#
loop_
_entity_poly.entity_id
_entity_poly.type
_entity_poly.pdbx_seq_one_letter_code
_entity_poly.pdbx_strand_id
1 'polypeptide(L)'
;MRSAGISIGSEMSGGVSNVTVENVTVWSSRRAVRIKTAVGRGGYVRHIMYRNLTFDDARVGIVIKTDYNEHPDMDFDKNAFPILENISFTGIHGQGVRVPVRIHGSEEIPVRNVTFRDMNVGITYKKKHIFQCAFVQGRVIGTIFPAPCENLDIYDEEERPVKLSTAQNVTDIDYGV
;
A
#
# COMPACT_ATOMS: atom_id res chain seq x y z
N MET A 1 3.66 -15.57 -14.45
CA MET A 1 3.25 -14.25 -13.91
C MET A 1 4.26 -13.18 -14.27
N ARG A 2 3.77 -12.02 -14.71
CA ARG A 2 4.58 -10.80 -14.94
C ARG A 2 5.02 -10.17 -13.60
N SER A 3 6.07 -9.34 -13.61
CA SER A 3 6.73 -8.86 -12.37
C SER A 3 5.91 -7.87 -11.54
N ALA A 4 5.43 -6.78 -12.15
CA ALA A 4 4.53 -5.81 -11.54
C ALA A 4 3.66 -5.15 -12.62
N GLY A 5 2.46 -4.69 -12.27
CA GLY A 5 1.63 -3.86 -13.14
C GLY A 5 2.10 -2.40 -13.11
N ILE A 6 1.71 -1.68 -12.08
CA ILE A 6 2.14 -0.30 -11.82
C ILE A 6 3.18 -0.28 -10.70
N SER A 7 4.31 0.41 -10.90
CA SER A 7 5.39 0.49 -9.91
C SER A 7 5.95 1.91 -9.81
N ILE A 8 6.05 2.44 -8.59
CA ILE A 8 6.76 3.69 -8.26
C ILE A 8 8.02 3.34 -7.46
N GLY A 9 9.15 3.98 -7.80
CA GLY A 9 10.47 3.75 -7.19
C GLY A 9 11.34 2.73 -7.96
N SER A 10 12.50 2.33 -7.44
CA SER A 10 13.10 2.65 -6.14
C SER A 10 13.89 3.96 -6.13
N GLU A 11 14.27 4.47 -7.30
CA GLU A 11 15.02 5.71 -7.51
C GLU A 11 14.10 6.95 -7.41
N MET A 12 13.57 7.20 -6.21
CA MET A 12 12.61 8.29 -5.96
C MET A 12 13.23 9.51 -5.26
N SER A 13 14.56 9.60 -5.17
CA SER A 13 15.29 10.66 -4.46
C SER A 13 14.96 12.08 -4.94
N GLY A 14 14.56 12.24 -6.21
CA GLY A 14 14.05 13.51 -6.76
C GLY A 14 12.60 13.85 -6.40
N GLY A 15 11.90 12.94 -5.72
CA GLY A 15 10.49 13.03 -5.40
C GLY A 15 9.58 12.51 -6.52
N VAL A 16 8.44 11.95 -6.12
CA VAL A 16 7.33 11.61 -6.99
C VAL A 16 6.06 12.17 -6.37
N SER A 17 5.36 13.04 -7.10
CA SER A 17 4.10 13.59 -6.61
C SER A 17 3.07 13.84 -7.69
N ASN A 18 1.81 13.96 -7.28
CA ASN A 18 0.67 14.31 -8.12
C ASN A 18 0.51 13.32 -9.29
N VAL A 19 0.51 12.03 -8.98
CA VAL A 19 0.33 10.96 -9.96
C VAL A 19 -1.06 10.37 -9.81
N THR A 20 -1.83 10.35 -10.89
CA THR A 20 -3.11 9.66 -10.98
C THR A 20 -2.98 8.44 -11.88
N VAL A 21 -3.42 7.28 -11.39
CA VAL A 21 -3.49 6.03 -12.13
C VAL A 21 -4.94 5.58 -12.10
N GLU A 22 -5.58 5.50 -13.26
CA GLU A 22 -7.01 5.23 -13.31
C GLU A 22 -7.45 4.34 -14.46
N ASN A 23 -8.54 3.60 -14.23
CA ASN A 23 -9.17 2.73 -15.22
C ASN A 23 -8.19 1.65 -15.75
N VAL A 24 -7.46 1.01 -14.84
CA VAL A 24 -6.43 0.02 -15.18
C VAL A 24 -6.86 -1.38 -14.75
N THR A 25 -6.72 -2.34 -15.67
CA THR A 25 -6.78 -3.77 -15.35
C THR A 25 -5.37 -4.34 -15.30
N VAL A 26 -5.02 -5.01 -14.20
CA VAL A 26 -3.76 -5.74 -14.05
C VAL A 26 -4.08 -7.22 -13.89
N TRP A 27 -3.59 -8.04 -14.81
CA TRP A 27 -3.83 -9.48 -14.81
C TRP A 27 -2.55 -10.32 -14.73
N SER A 28 -2.65 -11.53 -14.16
CA SER A 28 -1.58 -12.54 -14.09
C SER A 28 -0.21 -11.99 -13.63
N SER A 29 -0.23 -11.17 -12.58
CA SER A 29 0.94 -10.43 -12.09
C SER A 29 1.37 -10.88 -10.70
N ARG A 30 2.68 -10.80 -10.42
CA ARG A 30 3.18 -11.00 -9.05
C ARG A 30 2.71 -9.87 -8.12
N ARG A 31 2.60 -8.64 -8.62
CA ARG A 31 2.21 -7.43 -7.87
C ARG A 31 1.37 -6.53 -8.76
N ALA A 32 0.16 -6.15 -8.37
CA ALA A 32 -0.65 -5.28 -9.22
C ALA A 32 -0.21 -3.82 -9.13
N VAL A 33 -0.14 -3.29 -7.91
CA VAL A 33 0.37 -1.96 -7.58
C VAL A 33 1.56 -2.10 -6.63
N ARG A 34 2.65 -1.38 -6.90
CA ARG A 34 3.85 -1.36 -6.06
C ARG A 34 4.38 0.05 -5.82
N ILE A 35 4.68 0.38 -4.58
CA ILE A 35 5.54 1.51 -4.21
C ILE A 35 6.72 0.95 -3.42
N LYS A 36 7.95 1.32 -3.80
CA LYS A 36 9.16 0.86 -3.14
C LYS A 36 10.12 2.00 -2.88
N THR A 37 10.64 2.06 -1.66
CA THR A 37 11.71 2.99 -1.25
C THR A 37 12.57 2.35 -0.15
N ALA A 38 13.62 3.04 0.28
CA ALA A 38 14.50 2.64 1.37
C ALA A 38 15.02 3.85 2.14
N VAL A 39 15.53 3.57 3.35
CA VAL A 39 16.39 4.49 4.09
C VAL A 39 17.52 4.95 3.18
N GLY A 40 17.77 6.24 3.14
CA GLY A 40 18.83 6.82 2.33
C GLY A 40 18.47 7.19 0.90
N ARG A 41 17.20 7.03 0.52
CA ARG A 41 16.68 7.61 -0.73
C ARG A 41 16.32 9.09 -0.58
N GLY A 42 15.89 9.54 0.59
CA GLY A 42 15.36 10.90 0.78
C GLY A 42 14.15 11.19 -0.12
N GLY A 43 13.85 12.47 -0.33
CA GLY A 43 12.74 12.87 -1.21
C GLY A 43 11.35 12.49 -0.67
N TYR A 44 10.40 12.27 -1.57
CA TYR A 44 9.01 11.97 -1.20
C TYR A 44 8.26 11.13 -2.24
N VAL A 45 7.28 10.34 -1.81
CA VAL A 45 6.19 9.83 -2.65
C VAL A 45 4.89 10.33 -2.04
N ARG A 46 4.23 11.30 -2.68
CA ARG A 46 3.01 11.92 -2.12
C ARG A 46 1.96 12.32 -3.14
N HIS A 47 0.71 12.43 -2.71
CA HIS A 47 -0.42 12.76 -3.60
C HIS A 47 -0.53 11.78 -4.77
N ILE A 48 -0.63 10.50 -4.44
CA ILE A 48 -0.78 9.42 -5.42
C ILE A 48 -2.22 8.93 -5.36
N MET A 49 -2.91 8.94 -6.49
CA MET A 49 -4.31 8.53 -6.58
C MET A 49 -4.46 7.31 -7.49
N TYR A 50 -4.95 6.21 -6.93
CA TYR A 50 -5.32 5.00 -7.67
C TYR A 50 -6.84 4.91 -7.74
N ARG A 51 -7.44 5.00 -8.93
CA ARG A 51 -8.89 5.06 -9.12
C ARG A 51 -9.40 4.03 -10.12
N ASN A 52 -10.42 3.26 -9.76
CA ASN A 52 -11.04 2.27 -10.64
C ASN A 52 -10.00 1.26 -11.20
N LEU A 53 -9.40 0.47 -10.32
CA LEU A 53 -8.46 -0.59 -10.71
C LEU A 53 -9.11 -1.96 -10.57
N THR A 54 -8.82 -2.84 -11.52
CA THR A 54 -9.25 -4.24 -11.49
C THR A 54 -8.03 -5.16 -11.41
N PHE A 55 -7.98 -6.03 -10.41
CA PHE A 55 -6.95 -7.06 -10.27
C PHE A 55 -7.51 -8.43 -10.65
N ASP A 56 -6.86 -9.11 -11.59
CA ASP A 56 -7.25 -10.45 -12.04
C ASP A 56 -6.08 -11.43 -11.91
N ASP A 57 -6.17 -12.39 -11.00
CA ASP A 57 -5.08 -13.35 -10.72
C ASP A 57 -3.74 -12.65 -10.37
N ALA A 58 -3.76 -11.88 -9.27
CA ALA A 58 -2.56 -11.23 -8.73
C ALA A 58 -2.04 -11.97 -7.47
N ARG A 59 -0.73 -12.22 -7.39
CA ARG A 59 -0.16 -12.77 -6.15
C ARG A 59 -0.26 -11.75 -4.99
N VAL A 60 -0.01 -10.48 -5.27
CA VAL A 60 -0.26 -9.37 -4.33
C VAL A 60 -0.98 -8.27 -5.07
N GLY A 61 -2.08 -7.75 -4.52
CA GLY A 61 -2.81 -6.62 -5.10
C GLY A 61 -1.98 -5.34 -4.95
N ILE A 62 -2.00 -4.75 -3.76
CA ILE A 62 -1.28 -3.53 -3.43
C ILE A 62 -0.10 -3.86 -2.52
N VAL A 63 1.09 -3.38 -2.87
CA VAL A 63 2.27 -3.48 -2.01
C VAL A 63 3.01 -2.16 -1.87
N ILE A 64 3.28 -1.78 -0.63
CA ILE A 64 4.17 -0.65 -0.30
C ILE A 64 5.26 -1.19 0.61
N LYS A 65 6.52 -0.88 0.28
CA LYS A 65 7.71 -1.31 1.02
C LYS A 65 8.67 -0.15 1.21
N THR A 66 9.09 0.06 2.44
CA THR A 66 10.12 1.06 2.82
C THR A 66 11.47 0.42 3.15
N ASP A 67 11.59 -0.90 2.98
CA ASP A 67 12.77 -1.73 3.29
C ASP A 67 13.52 -2.18 2.02
N TYR A 68 13.40 -1.45 0.91
CA TYR A 68 13.93 -1.85 -0.39
C TYR A 68 15.44 -1.51 -0.51
N ASN A 69 16.27 -2.13 0.34
CA ASN A 69 17.68 -1.84 0.59
C ASN A 69 18.63 -2.14 -0.59
N GLU A 70 18.30 -1.66 -1.77
CA GLU A 70 19.16 -1.65 -2.96
C GLU A 70 19.72 -0.22 -3.13
N HIS A 71 20.99 -0.04 -2.77
CA HIS A 71 21.77 1.18 -3.00
C HIS A 71 22.91 0.88 -3.97
N PRO A 72 23.36 1.86 -4.79
CA PRO A 72 24.45 1.65 -5.74
C PRO A 72 25.78 1.37 -5.04
N ASP A 73 25.99 1.93 -3.85
CA ASP A 73 27.15 1.78 -2.99
C ASP A 73 26.76 1.93 -1.51
N MET A 74 27.76 1.99 -0.63
CA MET A 74 27.58 2.14 0.83
C MET A 74 27.69 3.59 1.32
N ASP A 75 27.94 4.54 0.41
CA ASP A 75 28.23 5.95 0.70
C ASP A 75 26.98 6.84 0.61
N PHE A 76 25.79 6.23 0.46
CA PHE A 76 24.52 6.93 0.54
C PHE A 76 24.27 7.51 1.95
N ASP A 77 23.51 8.61 2.02
CA ASP A 77 23.15 9.24 3.28
C ASP A 77 22.16 8.37 4.07
N LYS A 78 22.61 7.68 5.12
CA LYS A 78 21.78 6.81 5.97
C LYS A 78 20.71 7.55 6.78
N ASN A 79 20.76 8.89 6.81
CA ASN A 79 19.77 9.72 7.49
C ASN A 79 18.76 10.34 6.51
N ALA A 80 18.88 10.08 5.20
CA ALA A 80 17.93 10.58 4.21
C ALA A 80 16.67 9.69 4.17
N PHE A 81 15.71 9.99 5.05
CA PHE A 81 14.43 9.28 5.10
C PHE A 81 13.42 9.87 4.09
N PRO A 82 12.86 9.05 3.18
CA PRO A 82 11.80 9.50 2.27
C PRO A 82 10.48 9.76 3.02
N ILE A 83 9.70 10.74 2.53
CA ILE A 83 8.33 10.98 3.04
C ILE A 83 7.32 10.21 2.20
N LEU A 84 6.51 9.34 2.83
CA LEU A 84 5.42 8.62 2.16
C LEU A 84 4.07 9.03 2.76
N GLU A 85 3.30 9.82 2.01
CA GLU A 85 2.03 10.36 2.51
C GLU A 85 0.98 10.57 1.42
N ASN A 86 -0.30 10.69 1.79
CA ASN A 86 -1.38 11.10 0.89
C ASN A 86 -1.50 10.16 -0.33
N ILE A 87 -1.72 8.87 -0.06
CA ILE A 87 -1.88 7.82 -1.07
C ILE A 87 -3.32 7.29 -0.97
N SER A 88 -4.10 7.41 -2.05
CA SER A 88 -5.50 6.98 -2.07
C SER A 88 -5.75 5.85 -3.06
N PHE A 89 -6.65 4.96 -2.67
CA PHE A 89 -7.16 3.84 -3.45
C PHE A 89 -8.68 3.92 -3.45
N THR A 90 -9.30 4.15 -4.60
CA THR A 90 -10.76 4.34 -4.72
C THR A 90 -11.33 3.45 -5.81
N GLY A 91 -12.33 2.63 -5.49
CA GLY A 91 -12.96 1.72 -6.45
C GLY A 91 -11.98 0.62 -6.89
N ILE A 92 -11.47 -0.16 -5.94
CA ILE A 92 -10.53 -1.24 -6.24
C ILE A 92 -11.30 -2.56 -6.25
N HIS A 93 -11.32 -3.22 -7.41
CA HIS A 93 -12.00 -4.50 -7.58
C HIS A 93 -11.01 -5.60 -7.92
N GLY A 94 -11.34 -6.85 -7.62
CA GLY A 94 -10.54 -7.95 -8.14
C GLY A 94 -10.99 -9.32 -7.71
N GLN A 95 -10.37 -10.32 -8.32
CA GLN A 95 -10.58 -11.73 -8.04
C GLN A 95 -9.27 -12.50 -8.17
N GLY A 96 -9.20 -13.67 -7.53
CA GLY A 96 -8.02 -14.51 -7.62
C GLY A 96 -6.77 -13.90 -6.96
N VAL A 97 -6.93 -12.99 -5.99
CA VAL A 97 -5.79 -12.33 -5.35
C VAL A 97 -5.33 -13.10 -4.11
N ARG A 98 -4.03 -13.40 -3.98
CA ARG A 98 -3.53 -14.15 -2.79
C ARG A 98 -3.37 -13.26 -1.55
N VAL A 99 -2.83 -12.05 -1.73
CA VAL A 99 -2.68 -11.04 -0.66
C VAL A 99 -3.19 -9.71 -1.20
N PRO A 100 -4.40 -9.25 -0.84
CA PRO A 100 -4.97 -8.02 -1.39
C PRO A 100 -4.14 -6.78 -1.09
N VAL A 101 -3.68 -6.62 0.15
CA VAL A 101 -2.90 -5.45 0.56
C VAL A 101 -1.77 -5.85 1.50
N ARG A 102 -0.58 -5.30 1.25
CA ARG A 102 0.59 -5.39 2.11
C ARG A 102 1.33 -4.06 2.14
N ILE A 103 1.20 -3.32 3.23
CA ILE A 103 1.90 -2.05 3.44
C ILE A 103 2.87 -2.24 4.61
N HIS A 104 4.16 -2.18 4.30
CA HIS A 104 5.24 -2.28 5.27
C HIS A 104 5.99 -0.95 5.29
N GLY A 105 5.64 -0.10 6.25
CA GLY A 105 6.42 1.05 6.68
C GLY A 105 7.43 0.65 7.77
N SER A 106 8.19 1.63 8.25
CA SER A 106 9.04 1.52 9.44
C SER A 106 8.80 2.70 10.39
N GLU A 107 9.42 2.68 11.56
CA GLU A 107 9.36 3.79 12.51
C GLU A 107 9.93 5.08 11.90
N GLU A 108 11.00 4.96 11.11
CA GLU A 108 11.66 6.08 10.42
C GLU A 108 10.92 6.51 9.14
N ILE A 109 10.29 5.55 8.45
CA ILE A 109 9.53 5.79 7.20
C ILE A 109 8.10 5.26 7.36
N PRO A 110 7.26 5.89 8.19
CA PRO A 110 5.86 5.52 8.31
C PRO A 110 5.09 5.92 7.05
N VAL A 111 4.09 5.13 6.67
CA VAL A 111 3.20 5.45 5.54
C VAL A 111 1.96 6.16 6.07
N ARG A 112 1.82 7.45 5.75
CA ARG A 112 0.82 8.33 6.37
C ARG A 112 -0.33 8.70 5.45
N ASN A 113 -1.48 9.00 6.03
CA ASN A 113 -2.70 9.41 5.33
C ASN A 113 -3.02 8.51 4.11
N VAL A 114 -2.97 7.20 4.32
CA VAL A 114 -3.45 6.23 3.32
C VAL A 114 -4.97 6.19 3.37
N THR A 115 -5.63 6.25 2.22
CA THR A 115 -7.10 6.15 2.15
C THR A 115 -7.52 5.01 1.26
N PHE A 116 -8.37 4.12 1.78
CA PHE A 116 -9.10 3.15 0.97
C PHE A 116 -10.57 3.54 0.93
N ARG A 117 -11.15 3.60 -0.26
CA ARG A 117 -12.58 3.84 -0.46
C ARG A 117 -13.12 2.82 -1.45
N ASP A 118 -14.16 2.10 -1.07
CA ASP A 118 -14.85 1.12 -1.93
C ASP A 118 -13.89 0.12 -2.57
N MET A 119 -13.42 -0.84 -1.76
CA MET A 119 -12.50 -1.88 -2.20
C MET A 119 -13.16 -3.24 -2.02
N ASN A 120 -13.21 -4.05 -3.07
CA ASN A 120 -13.69 -5.42 -3.02
C ASN A 120 -12.79 -6.34 -3.84
N VAL A 121 -11.93 -7.09 -3.14
CA VAL A 121 -10.96 -7.99 -3.75
C VAL A 121 -11.19 -9.43 -3.27
N GLY A 122 -11.67 -10.27 -4.19
CA GLY A 122 -11.84 -11.70 -3.99
C GLY A 122 -10.50 -12.43 -3.87
N ILE A 123 -10.40 -13.30 -2.85
CA ILE A 123 -9.16 -14.03 -2.52
C ILE A 123 -9.21 -15.50 -2.93
N THR A 124 -8.07 -16.07 -3.34
CA THR A 124 -7.99 -17.49 -3.73
C THR A 124 -8.03 -18.47 -2.55
N TYR A 125 -7.50 -18.08 -1.38
CA TYR A 125 -7.40 -18.95 -0.21
C TYR A 125 -7.51 -18.13 1.07
N LYS A 126 -8.25 -18.63 2.07
CA LYS A 126 -8.36 -17.99 3.39
C LYS A 126 -7.07 -18.24 4.20
N LYS A 127 -6.10 -17.34 4.11
CA LYS A 127 -5.00 -17.24 5.08
C LYS A 127 -5.42 -16.37 6.27
N LYS A 128 -4.80 -16.58 7.43
CA LYS A 128 -4.80 -15.58 8.51
C LYS A 128 -4.00 -14.37 8.00
N HIS A 129 -4.48 -13.14 8.24
CA HIS A 129 -3.83 -11.87 7.86
C HIS A 129 -3.59 -11.66 6.35
N ILE A 130 -4.67 -11.36 5.61
CA ILE A 130 -4.66 -11.07 4.15
C ILE A 130 -4.52 -9.58 3.82
N PHE A 131 -4.91 -8.71 4.76
CA PHE A 131 -4.64 -7.29 4.74
C PHE A 131 -3.55 -7.05 5.80
N GLN A 132 -2.34 -6.72 5.35
CA GLN A 132 -1.16 -6.67 6.21
C GLN A 132 -0.63 -5.25 6.28
N CYS A 133 -0.49 -4.72 7.49
CA CYS A 133 -0.02 -3.37 7.74
C CYS A 133 1.04 -3.36 8.85
N ALA A 134 2.03 -2.48 8.72
CA ALA A 134 2.97 -2.12 9.77
C ALA A 134 3.41 -0.66 9.57
N PHE A 135 3.37 0.14 10.63
CA PHE A 135 3.67 1.58 10.61
C PHE A 135 2.86 2.33 9.53
N VAL A 136 1.55 2.08 9.50
CA VAL A 136 0.63 2.71 8.55
C VAL A 136 -0.41 3.51 9.32
N GLN A 137 -0.65 4.74 8.88
CA GLN A 137 -1.70 5.60 9.39
C GLN A 137 -2.60 5.98 8.23
N GLY A 138 -3.90 5.86 8.44
CA GLY A 138 -4.84 6.07 7.36
C GLY A 138 -6.25 5.73 7.77
N ARG A 139 -7.13 5.74 6.77
CA ARG A 139 -8.55 5.52 6.94
C ARG A 139 -9.13 4.65 5.84
N VAL A 140 -10.25 4.02 6.18
CA VAL A 140 -11.13 3.35 5.25
C VAL A 140 -12.49 4.03 5.25
N ILE A 141 -13.07 4.17 4.06
CA ILE A 141 -14.38 4.80 3.84
C ILE A 141 -15.22 3.82 3.03
N GLY A 142 -16.45 3.59 3.49
CA GLY A 142 -17.40 2.73 2.80
C GLY A 142 -17.05 1.24 2.87
N THR A 143 -17.41 0.50 1.82
CA THR A 143 -17.32 -0.97 1.85
C THR A 143 -15.91 -1.47 1.50
N ILE A 144 -15.27 -2.16 2.44
CA ILE A 144 -13.95 -2.78 2.24
C ILE A 144 -14.00 -4.29 2.45
N PHE A 145 -13.60 -5.04 1.43
CA PHE A 145 -13.36 -6.47 1.48
C PHE A 145 -12.02 -6.81 0.79
N PRO A 146 -11.13 -7.59 1.44
CA PRO A 146 -11.26 -8.16 2.79
C PRO A 146 -11.15 -7.12 3.92
N ALA A 147 -11.49 -7.52 5.16
CA ALA A 147 -11.43 -6.65 6.33
C ALA A 147 -10.05 -5.95 6.44
N PRO A 148 -10.04 -4.62 6.67
CA PRO A 148 -8.81 -3.85 6.78
C PRO A 148 -8.05 -4.14 8.08
N CYS A 149 -6.79 -3.71 8.13
CA CYS A 149 -5.97 -3.77 9.34
C CYS A 149 -6.54 -2.91 10.48
N GLU A 150 -6.27 -3.26 11.72
CA GLU A 150 -6.81 -2.55 12.90
C GLU A 150 -6.24 -1.16 13.09
N ASN A 151 -5.09 -0.88 12.47
CA ASN A 151 -4.39 0.39 12.57
C ASN A 151 -5.01 1.50 11.68
N LEU A 152 -6.00 1.17 10.83
CA LEU A 152 -6.72 2.14 10.00
C LEU A 152 -8.02 2.59 10.68
N ASP A 153 -8.28 3.89 10.65
CA ASP A 153 -9.55 4.45 11.10
C ASP A 153 -10.68 4.05 10.15
N ILE A 154 -11.86 3.74 10.69
CA ILE A 154 -13.04 3.34 9.92
C ILE A 154 -14.04 4.49 9.92
N TYR A 155 -14.48 4.87 8.74
CA TYR A 155 -15.49 5.89 8.50
C TYR A 155 -16.68 5.32 7.71
N ASP A 156 -17.85 5.90 7.92
CA ASP A 156 -19.03 5.61 7.10
C ASP A 156 -19.00 6.35 5.74
N GLU A 157 -20.04 6.15 4.92
CA GLU A 157 -20.16 6.76 3.58
C GLU A 157 -20.25 8.30 3.62
N GLU A 158 -20.73 8.86 4.74
CA GLU A 158 -20.77 10.30 5.00
C GLU A 158 -19.48 10.84 5.62
N GLU A 159 -18.42 10.03 5.66
CA GLU A 159 -17.10 10.37 6.23
C GLU A 159 -17.15 10.74 7.72
N ARG A 160 -18.09 10.15 8.47
CA ARG A 160 -18.14 10.24 9.93
C ARG A 160 -17.37 9.08 10.56
N PRO A 161 -16.61 9.32 11.65
CA PRO A 161 -15.81 8.27 12.27
C PRO A 161 -16.71 7.20 12.93
N VAL A 162 -16.51 5.94 12.54
CA VAL A 162 -17.16 4.76 13.12
C VAL A 162 -16.26 4.10 14.16
N LYS A 163 -14.96 4.00 13.86
CA LYS A 163 -13.94 3.45 14.77
C LYS A 163 -12.62 4.17 14.51
N LEU A 164 -11.99 4.66 15.57
CA LEU A 164 -10.62 5.19 15.50
C LEU A 164 -9.63 4.13 15.98
N SER A 165 -8.51 4.04 15.28
CA SER A 165 -7.39 3.19 15.63
C SER A 165 -6.63 3.76 16.82
N THR A 166 -6.37 2.91 17.81
CA THR A 166 -5.48 3.22 18.95
C THR A 166 -4.07 2.68 18.76
N ALA A 167 -3.80 2.01 17.63
CA ALA A 167 -2.69 1.08 17.48
C ALA A 167 -1.87 1.37 16.22
N GLN A 168 -1.24 2.55 16.19
CA GLN A 168 -0.51 3.06 15.02
C GLN A 168 0.78 2.26 14.70
N ASN A 169 1.28 1.48 15.66
CA ASN A 169 2.54 0.73 15.57
C ASN A 169 2.35 -0.80 15.53
N VAL A 170 1.12 -1.29 15.30
CA VAL A 170 0.85 -2.73 15.24
C VAL A 170 1.33 -3.30 13.91
N THR A 171 1.96 -4.48 13.99
CA THR A 171 2.46 -5.22 12.82
C THR A 171 1.60 -6.46 12.59
N ASP A 172 0.75 -6.43 11.57
CA ASP A 172 -0.04 -7.58 11.12
C ASP A 172 0.65 -8.36 9.98
N ILE A 173 1.98 -8.27 9.89
CA ILE A 173 2.74 -8.85 8.78
C ILE A 173 3.06 -10.32 9.09
N ASP A 174 2.40 -11.21 8.36
CA ASP A 174 2.79 -12.61 8.28
C ASP A 174 3.80 -12.81 7.14
N TYR A 175 5.06 -13.04 7.50
CA TYR A 175 6.13 -13.46 6.58
C TYR A 175 6.04 -14.94 6.17
N GLY A 176 5.08 -15.69 6.72
CA GLY A 176 4.83 -17.10 6.43
C GLY A 176 4.31 -17.35 5.01
N VAL A 177 5.25 -17.63 4.10
CA VAL A 177 5.03 -18.49 2.93
C VAL A 177 6.25 -19.36 2.69
#